data_AF-A0A927UMQ9-F1
#
_entry.id   AF-A0A927UMQ9-F1
#
_cell.length_a   1.000
_cell.length_b   1.000
_cell.length_c   1.000
_cell.angle_alpha   90.00
_cell.angle_beta   90.00
_cell.angle_gamma   90.00
#
_symmetry.space_group_name_H-M   'P 1'
#
loop_
_entity.id
_entity.type
_entity.pdbx_description
1 polymer ?
#
loop_
_entity_poly.entity_id
_entity_poly.type
_entity_poly.pdbx_seq_one_letter_code
_entity_poly.pdbx_strand_id
1 'polypeptide(L)'
;MKKSKREAIRIVVMTMVVIAVIGSATVAWFLKGSPASLRNMDIAMDDKGDLLVKVKVEDGSYKNLSQIGTGENVKYTIDLNIVDQDNIENNTFAPGAYGKVEFKIKTMTSLVEGYSIRITPSIEVNEKYEEDSLSEEELFDLVKMHIKFYAANDSGKYSEVIPYYDENAVNIDECQLTGALSEGIEKDVTLYWYWPYEYINVPDKDNEESPVYDEYEKYRELGTITEQIEAYDWDDTYIGNYVEKLNFHFDVEGNRYEKE
;
A
#
# COMPACT_ATOMS: atom_id res chain seq x y z
N MET A 1 3.36 -59.65 7.05
CA MET A 1 3.48 -58.98 5.73
C MET A 1 2.22 -58.25 5.22
N LYS A 2 0.99 -58.67 5.50
CA LYS A 2 -0.23 -57.98 4.99
C LYS A 2 -0.56 -56.61 5.64
N LYS A 3 -0.10 -56.36 6.87
CA LYS A 3 -0.39 -55.13 7.64
C LYS A 3 0.39 -53.91 7.11
N SER A 4 1.70 -54.09 6.86
CA SER A 4 2.59 -53.06 6.30
C SER A 4 2.16 -52.56 4.90
N LYS A 5 1.57 -53.41 4.05
CA LYS A 5 1.06 -52.97 2.74
C LYS A 5 -0.18 -52.07 2.86
N ARG A 6 -1.04 -52.27 3.86
CA ARG A 6 -2.23 -51.41 4.07
C ARG A 6 -1.86 -50.05 4.64
N GLU A 7 -0.81 -49.99 5.47
CA GLU A 7 -0.29 -48.73 6.01
C GLU A 7 0.38 -47.90 4.91
N ALA A 8 1.20 -48.52 4.05
CA ALA A 8 1.82 -47.83 2.91
C ALA A 8 0.78 -47.25 1.94
N ILE A 9 -0.28 -48.00 1.62
CA ILE A 9 -1.36 -47.53 0.73
C ILE A 9 -2.12 -46.34 1.36
N ARG A 10 -2.36 -46.35 2.67
CA ARG A 10 -3.03 -45.24 3.36
C ARG A 10 -2.22 -43.96 3.33
N ILE A 11 -0.90 -44.06 3.53
CA ILE A 11 0.01 -42.89 3.48
C ILE A 11 -0.02 -42.27 2.07
N VAL A 12 0.14 -43.07 1.02
CA VAL A 12 0.13 -42.57 -0.37
C VAL A 12 -1.20 -41.90 -0.73
N VAL A 13 -2.34 -42.49 -0.33
CA VAL A 13 -3.66 -41.92 -0.58
C VAL A 13 -3.85 -40.61 0.19
N MET A 14 -3.42 -40.52 1.45
CA MET A 14 -3.47 -39.26 2.20
C MET A 14 -2.60 -38.18 1.55
N THR A 15 -1.38 -38.51 1.12
CA THR A 15 -0.50 -37.54 0.45
C THR A 15 -1.10 -37.03 -0.86
N MET A 16 -1.70 -37.90 -1.68
CA MET A 16 -2.38 -37.46 -2.91
C MET A 16 -3.59 -36.57 -2.63
N VAL A 17 -4.38 -36.88 -1.60
CA VAL A 17 -5.53 -36.05 -1.20
C VAL A 17 -5.04 -34.68 -0.71
N VAL A 18 -3.98 -34.62 0.09
CA VAL A 18 -3.39 -33.36 0.56
C VAL A 18 -2.87 -32.52 -0.61
N ILE A 19 -2.17 -33.12 -1.58
CA ILE A 19 -1.69 -32.41 -2.77
C ILE A 19 -2.87 -31.89 -3.62
N ALA A 20 -3.93 -32.69 -3.78
CA ALA A 20 -5.12 -32.27 -4.51
C ALA A 20 -5.88 -31.14 -3.79
N VAL A 21 -5.97 -31.19 -2.47
CA VAL A 21 -6.58 -30.12 -1.65
C VAL A 21 -5.76 -28.84 -1.74
N ILE A 22 -4.44 -28.91 -1.53
CA ILE A 22 -3.54 -27.76 -1.64
C ILE A 22 -3.61 -27.16 -3.04
N GLY A 23 -3.50 -27.98 -4.10
CA GLY A 23 -3.57 -27.53 -5.49
C GLY A 23 -4.93 -26.92 -5.88
N SER A 24 -6.04 -27.48 -5.38
CA SER A 24 -7.37 -26.92 -5.63
C SER A 24 -7.61 -25.60 -4.89
N ALA A 25 -7.03 -25.45 -3.68
CA ALA A 25 -7.03 -24.19 -2.95
C ALA A 25 -6.19 -23.12 -3.67
N THR A 26 -5.02 -23.48 -4.21
CA THR A 26 -4.15 -22.53 -4.95
C THR A 26 -4.80 -22.06 -6.25
N VAL A 27 -5.44 -22.95 -7.02
CA VAL A 27 -6.07 -22.56 -8.30
C VAL A 27 -7.35 -21.73 -8.08
N ALA A 28 -8.09 -21.96 -6.99
CA ALA A 28 -9.23 -21.12 -6.61
C ALA A 28 -8.78 -19.72 -6.14
N TRP A 29 -7.64 -19.64 -5.45
CA TRP A 29 -6.96 -18.38 -5.05
C TRP A 29 -6.63 -17.46 -6.24
N PHE A 30 -6.24 -18.01 -7.40
CA PHE A 30 -5.84 -17.20 -8.56
C PHE A 30 -7.01 -16.60 -9.37
N LEU A 31 -8.24 -17.11 -9.25
CA LEU A 31 -9.33 -16.77 -10.19
C LEU A 31 -10.33 -15.74 -9.66
N LYS A 32 -10.15 -15.20 -8.45
CA LYS A 32 -11.22 -14.43 -7.79
C LYS A 32 -10.74 -13.22 -7.00
N GLY A 33 -10.00 -12.31 -7.64
CA GLY A 33 -9.65 -11.01 -7.07
C GLY A 33 -10.76 -9.97 -7.29
N SER A 34 -11.50 -9.63 -6.24
CA SER A 34 -12.25 -8.37 -6.17
C SER A 34 -11.39 -7.35 -5.41
N PRO A 35 -11.28 -6.09 -5.87
CA PRO A 35 -10.46 -5.08 -5.19
C PRO A 35 -11.06 -4.70 -3.82
N ALA A 36 -10.18 -4.45 -2.85
CA ALA A 36 -10.50 -3.95 -1.51
C ALA A 36 -11.30 -2.63 -1.55
N SER A 37 -12.18 -2.45 -0.56
CA SER A 37 -12.99 -1.25 -0.35
C SER A 37 -12.54 -0.47 0.89
N LEU A 38 -12.59 0.87 0.83
CA LEU A 38 -12.08 1.78 1.86
C LEU A 38 -13.07 1.96 3.03
N ARG A 39 -12.73 1.50 4.24
CA ARG A 39 -13.50 1.73 5.49
C ARG A 39 -12.93 2.86 6.34
N ASN A 40 -13.78 3.41 7.22
CA ASN A 40 -13.42 4.34 8.32
C ASN A 40 -12.75 5.67 7.91
N MET A 41 -13.15 6.25 6.77
CA MET A 41 -12.76 7.61 6.43
C MET A 41 -13.62 8.65 7.18
N ASP A 42 -12.99 9.50 7.99
CA ASP A 42 -13.64 10.72 8.50
C ASP A 42 -13.56 11.84 7.44
N ILE A 43 -14.70 12.47 7.11
CA ILE A 43 -14.84 13.44 6.01
C ILE A 43 -15.82 14.54 6.44
N ALA A 44 -15.36 15.78 6.58
CA ALA A 44 -16.10 16.92 7.17
C ALA A 44 -15.95 18.27 6.41
N MET A 45 -16.92 18.59 5.53
CA MET A 45 -16.94 19.68 4.50
C MET A 45 -16.79 21.15 4.96
N ASP A 46 -15.99 21.95 4.23
CA ASP A 46 -16.22 23.39 3.96
C ASP A 46 -15.76 23.73 2.52
N ASP A 47 -16.56 24.48 1.78
CA ASP A 47 -16.44 24.73 0.34
C ASP A 47 -15.97 26.16 0.08
N LYS A 48 -14.64 26.36 0.08
CA LYS A 48 -13.96 27.56 -0.44
C LYS A 48 -12.52 27.24 -0.91
N GLY A 49 -12.34 26.86 -2.19
CA GLY A 49 -10.99 26.67 -2.76
C GLY A 49 -10.95 26.52 -4.29
N ASP A 50 -9.77 26.77 -4.88
CA ASP A 50 -9.45 26.63 -6.32
C ASP A 50 -9.41 25.16 -6.81
N LEU A 51 -9.41 24.21 -5.88
CA LEU A 51 -9.29 22.76 -6.12
C LEU A 51 -10.44 22.01 -5.44
N LEU A 52 -11.00 21.04 -6.14
CA LEU A 52 -12.02 20.12 -5.67
C LEU A 52 -11.51 18.68 -5.81
N VAL A 53 -11.48 17.95 -4.71
CA VAL A 53 -11.04 16.55 -4.67
C VAL A 53 -12.19 15.67 -4.19
N LYS A 54 -12.40 14.53 -4.84
CA LYS A 54 -13.33 13.49 -4.40
C LYS A 54 -12.60 12.17 -4.27
N VAL A 55 -13.01 11.34 -3.33
CA VAL A 55 -12.53 9.96 -3.18
C VAL A 55 -13.67 8.99 -3.34
N LYS A 56 -13.40 7.85 -3.98
CA LYS A 56 -14.33 6.74 -4.08
C LYS A 56 -14.39 5.98 -2.75
N VAL A 57 -15.59 5.76 -2.23
CA VAL A 57 -15.81 4.99 -0.99
C VAL A 57 -16.46 3.62 -1.29
N GLU A 58 -16.66 2.77 -0.28
CA GLU A 58 -17.08 1.36 -0.47
C GLU A 58 -18.35 1.15 -1.28
N ASP A 59 -19.32 2.05 -1.16
CA ASP A 59 -20.59 1.97 -1.89
C ASP A 59 -20.44 2.25 -3.40
N GLY A 60 -19.21 2.51 -3.85
CA GLY A 60 -18.85 2.82 -5.23
C GLY A 60 -19.10 4.27 -5.61
N SER A 61 -19.66 5.08 -4.71
CA SER A 61 -19.87 6.51 -4.92
C SER A 61 -18.60 7.32 -4.63
N TYR A 62 -18.55 8.54 -5.17
CA TYR A 62 -17.50 9.50 -4.86
C TYR A 62 -18.01 10.51 -3.84
N LYS A 63 -17.28 10.67 -2.74
CA LYS A 63 -17.51 11.71 -1.74
C LYS A 63 -16.49 12.82 -1.92
N ASN A 64 -16.95 14.06 -1.88
CA ASN A 64 -16.04 15.21 -1.86
C ASN A 64 -15.20 15.15 -0.58
N LEU A 65 -13.89 15.32 -0.71
CA LEU A 65 -13.02 15.54 0.44
C LEU A 65 -13.28 16.92 0.99
N SER A 66 -13.06 17.05 2.29
CA SER A 66 -13.23 18.29 3.00
C SER A 66 -11.92 18.86 3.51
N GLN A 67 -11.78 20.19 3.52
CA GLN A 67 -10.59 20.85 4.05
C GLN A 67 -10.35 20.46 5.52
N ILE A 68 -9.16 19.98 5.84
CA ILE A 68 -8.67 19.85 7.23
C ILE A 68 -7.47 20.80 7.35
N GLY A 69 -7.74 22.04 7.76
CA GLY A 69 -6.74 23.09 7.92
C GLY A 69 -7.31 24.50 7.71
N THR A 70 -6.58 25.52 8.15
CA THR A 70 -6.93 26.94 7.95
C THR A 70 -5.79 27.67 7.22
N GLY A 71 -6.09 28.39 6.13
CA GLY A 71 -5.12 29.28 5.45
C GLY A 71 -4.66 28.84 4.05
N GLU A 72 -3.44 29.24 3.66
CA GLU A 72 -2.82 29.06 2.32
C GLU A 72 -2.44 27.60 1.97
N ASN A 73 -2.46 26.70 2.96
CA ASN A 73 -2.10 25.29 2.82
C ASN A 73 -3.37 24.43 2.95
N VAL A 74 -4.01 24.13 1.82
CA VAL A 74 -5.16 23.23 1.77
C VAL A 74 -4.66 21.80 1.79
N LYS A 75 -4.77 21.16 2.96
CA LYS A 75 -4.47 19.74 3.15
C LYS A 75 -5.79 18.97 3.24
N TYR A 76 -5.89 17.93 2.44
CA TYR A 76 -6.89 16.88 2.65
C TYR A 76 -6.18 15.77 3.41
N THR A 77 -6.77 15.24 4.47
CA THR A 77 -6.26 14.03 5.11
C THR A 77 -7.24 12.92 4.80
N ILE A 78 -6.75 11.86 4.19
CA ILE A 78 -7.47 10.59 4.10
C ILE A 78 -6.71 9.66 5.02
N ASP A 79 -7.36 9.11 6.03
CA ASP A 79 -6.78 8.10 6.89
C ASP A 79 -7.22 6.73 6.37
N LEU A 80 -6.29 5.97 5.83
CA LEU A 80 -6.56 4.58 5.44
C LEU A 80 -6.03 3.63 6.49
N ASN A 81 -6.91 3.23 7.43
CA ASN A 81 -6.58 2.09 8.27
C ASN A 81 -6.65 0.81 7.43
N ILE A 82 -5.51 0.35 6.91
CA ILE A 82 -5.49 -0.84 6.05
C ILE A 82 -5.79 -2.11 6.85
N VAL A 83 -5.62 -2.08 8.17
CA VAL A 83 -6.00 -3.16 9.09
C VAL A 83 -7.51 -3.39 9.11
N ASP A 84 -8.31 -2.34 8.88
CA ASP A 84 -9.79 -2.39 8.85
C ASP A 84 -10.37 -2.64 7.46
N GLN A 85 -9.53 -2.72 6.41
CA GLN A 85 -10.00 -3.02 5.07
C GLN A 85 -10.26 -4.52 4.93
N ASP A 86 -11.44 -4.86 4.37
CA ASP A 86 -11.78 -6.22 3.99
C ASP A 86 -10.84 -6.67 2.86
N ASN A 87 -9.65 -7.15 3.19
CA ASN A 87 -8.77 -7.79 2.24
C ASN A 87 -9.09 -9.29 2.12
N ILE A 88 -8.82 -9.79 0.92
CA ILE A 88 -9.40 -10.98 0.30
C ILE A 88 -9.44 -12.19 1.25
N GLU A 89 -10.66 -12.70 1.45
CA GLU A 89 -11.02 -13.99 2.05
C GLU A 89 -10.93 -14.23 3.57
N ASN A 90 -10.45 -13.32 4.44
CA ASN A 90 -10.56 -13.55 5.91
C ASN A 90 -10.43 -12.31 6.85
N ASN A 91 -10.57 -11.06 6.38
CA ASN A 91 -10.35 -9.86 7.21
C ASN A 91 -8.98 -9.84 7.92
N THR A 92 -7.91 -10.30 7.24
CA THR A 92 -6.57 -10.35 7.82
C THR A 92 -5.63 -9.47 6.99
N PHE A 93 -5.11 -8.41 7.62
CA PHE A 93 -4.06 -7.56 7.08
C PHE A 93 -2.71 -8.27 7.28
N ALA A 94 -2.14 -8.78 6.19
CA ALA A 94 -0.96 -9.64 6.18
C ALA A 94 -0.21 -9.51 4.84
N PRO A 95 1.03 -10.01 4.73
CA PRO A 95 1.76 -10.06 3.46
C PRO A 95 0.92 -10.66 2.33
N GLY A 96 1.06 -10.09 1.13
CA GLY A 96 0.24 -10.40 -0.04
C GLY A 96 -1.03 -9.53 -0.16
N ALA A 97 -1.36 -8.73 0.85
CA ALA A 97 -2.47 -7.77 0.80
C ALA A 97 -2.21 -6.67 -0.25
N TYR A 98 -3.26 -6.26 -0.95
CA TYR A 98 -3.20 -5.15 -1.90
C TYR A 98 -4.52 -4.40 -1.97
N GLY A 99 -4.50 -3.21 -2.56
CA GLY A 99 -5.69 -2.43 -2.80
C GLY A 99 -5.43 -1.21 -3.65
N LYS A 100 -6.42 -0.31 -3.71
CA LYS A 100 -6.31 0.94 -4.45
C LYS A 100 -7.11 2.06 -3.80
N VAL A 101 -6.69 3.28 -4.11
CA VAL A 101 -7.33 4.53 -3.71
C VAL A 101 -7.63 5.31 -4.97
N GLU A 102 -8.90 5.67 -5.17
CA GLU A 102 -9.37 6.32 -6.40
C GLU A 102 -9.84 7.74 -6.08
N PHE A 103 -9.16 8.72 -6.68
CA PHE A 103 -9.43 10.15 -6.55
C PHE A 103 -10.02 10.72 -7.83
N LYS A 104 -10.79 11.78 -7.68
CA LYS A 104 -11.21 12.70 -8.74
C LYS A 104 -10.79 14.09 -8.36
N ILE A 105 -9.84 14.65 -9.10
CA ILE A 105 -9.27 15.97 -8.84
C ILE A 105 -9.73 16.92 -9.94
N LYS A 106 -10.24 18.07 -9.55
CA LYS A 106 -10.73 19.10 -10.48
C LYS A 106 -10.29 20.46 -9.99
N THR A 107 -9.75 21.28 -10.87
CA THR A 107 -9.58 22.70 -10.58
C THR A 107 -10.78 23.52 -11.05
N MET A 108 -11.13 24.53 -10.27
CA MET A 108 -12.21 25.48 -10.54
C MET A 108 -11.71 26.80 -11.13
N THR A 109 -10.39 26.98 -11.25
CA THR A 109 -9.79 28.19 -11.79
C THR A 109 -8.63 27.87 -12.74
N SER A 110 -8.30 28.78 -13.65
CA SER A 110 -7.14 28.63 -14.51
C SER A 110 -5.79 28.87 -13.80
N LEU A 111 -5.80 29.22 -12.50
CA LEU A 111 -4.58 29.52 -11.74
C LEU A 111 -3.88 28.25 -11.24
N VAL A 112 -4.65 27.19 -11.00
CA VAL A 112 -4.13 25.89 -10.59
C VAL A 112 -4.06 25.01 -11.84
N GLU A 113 -2.85 24.73 -12.29
CA GLU A 113 -2.57 24.03 -13.54
C GLU A 113 -2.09 22.59 -13.31
N GLY A 114 -1.90 22.19 -12.05
CA GLY A 114 -1.53 20.83 -11.68
C GLY A 114 -1.93 20.46 -10.26
N TYR A 115 -1.65 19.23 -9.88
CA TYR A 115 -1.79 18.73 -8.51
C TYR A 115 -0.52 18.00 -8.07
N SER A 116 -0.34 17.88 -6.76
CA SER A 116 0.56 16.94 -6.10
C SER A 116 -0.20 16.10 -5.07
N ILE A 117 0.20 14.85 -4.90
CA ILE A 117 -0.29 13.96 -3.84
C ILE A 117 0.92 13.47 -3.06
N ARG A 118 0.97 13.79 -1.76
CA ARG A 118 1.97 13.29 -0.80
C ARG A 118 1.34 12.20 0.06
N ILE A 119 2.12 11.18 0.39
CA ILE A 119 1.67 10.04 1.18
C ILE A 119 2.52 9.93 2.43
N THR A 120 1.91 9.98 3.60
CA THR A 120 2.58 9.85 4.90
C THR A 120 1.98 8.69 5.68
N PRO A 121 2.72 7.58 5.89
CA PRO A 121 2.25 6.51 6.76
C PRO A 121 2.28 6.94 8.23
N SER A 122 1.45 6.33 9.06
CA SER A 122 1.55 6.37 10.52
C SER A 122 1.14 5.02 11.12
N ILE A 123 1.78 4.65 12.23
CA ILE A 123 1.53 3.39 12.91
C ILE A 123 1.09 3.63 14.35
N GLU A 124 0.30 2.71 14.89
CA GLU A 124 0.06 2.57 16.32
C GLU A 124 0.56 1.18 16.72
N VAL A 125 1.48 1.11 17.69
CA VAL A 125 2.03 -0.16 18.18
C VAL A 125 1.17 -0.71 19.31
N ASN A 126 1.04 -2.04 19.39
CA ASN A 126 0.22 -2.66 20.43
C ASN A 126 0.90 -2.69 21.82
N GLU A 127 0.11 -2.92 22.87
CA GLU A 127 0.60 -2.97 24.26
C GLU A 127 1.61 -4.10 24.55
N LYS A 128 1.74 -5.10 23.68
CA LYS A 128 2.69 -6.22 23.83
C LYS A 128 4.05 -5.92 23.20
N TYR A 129 4.21 -4.71 22.66
CA TYR A 129 5.47 -4.23 22.16
C TYR A 129 6.51 -4.16 23.29
N GLU A 130 7.49 -5.05 23.24
CA GLU A 130 8.65 -5.01 24.13
C GLU A 130 9.76 -4.22 23.40
N GLU A 131 10.09 -3.05 23.94
CA GLU A 131 11.10 -2.10 23.43
C GLU A 131 12.51 -2.71 23.28
N ASP A 132 12.74 -3.91 23.82
CA ASP A 132 14.02 -4.64 23.78
C ASP A 132 14.31 -5.32 22.41
N SER A 133 13.42 -5.22 21.41
CA SER A 133 13.55 -5.93 20.13
C SER A 133 13.81 -5.03 18.91
N LEU A 134 12.91 -4.07 18.67
CA LEU A 134 13.05 -2.98 17.69
C LEU A 134 12.56 -1.71 18.38
N SER A 135 12.99 -0.55 17.91
CA SER A 135 12.39 0.75 18.22
C SER A 135 11.17 1.02 17.32
N GLU A 136 10.26 1.90 17.77
CA GLU A 136 9.08 2.26 16.98
C GLU A 136 9.48 2.86 15.61
N GLU A 137 10.60 3.58 15.57
CA GLU A 137 11.21 4.11 14.34
C GLU A 137 11.65 3.00 13.39
N GLU A 138 12.34 1.97 13.89
CA GLU A 138 12.74 0.82 13.08
C GLU A 138 11.52 0.04 12.55
N LEU A 139 10.47 -0.12 13.37
CA LEU A 139 9.23 -0.77 12.95
C LEU A 139 8.50 0.07 11.88
N PHE A 140 8.52 1.39 12.02
CA PHE A 140 7.98 2.32 11.02
C PHE A 140 8.73 2.24 9.69
N ASP A 141 10.06 2.13 9.73
CA ASP A 141 10.88 1.94 8.54
C ASP A 141 10.60 0.59 7.86
N LEU A 142 10.36 -0.48 8.64
CA LEU A 142 9.89 -1.75 8.08
C LEU A 142 8.57 -1.57 7.34
N VAL A 143 7.58 -0.91 7.93
CA VAL A 143 6.30 -0.62 7.26
C VAL A 143 6.50 0.15 5.96
N LYS A 144 7.33 1.20 5.97
CA LYS A 144 7.63 2.01 4.78
C LYS A 144 8.31 1.21 3.67
N MET A 145 9.11 0.21 4.03
CA MET A 145 9.82 -0.63 3.06
C MET A 145 8.93 -1.76 2.54
N HIS A 146 8.10 -2.38 3.38
CA HIS A 146 7.29 -3.55 3.01
C HIS A 146 5.97 -3.18 2.34
N ILE A 147 5.42 -2.00 2.60
CA ILE A 147 4.15 -1.56 2.05
C ILE A 147 4.43 -0.34 1.21
N LYS A 148 4.07 -0.39 -0.07
CA LYS A 148 4.39 0.67 -1.04
C LYS A 148 3.16 1.08 -1.86
N PHE A 149 3.18 2.33 -2.32
CA PHE A 149 2.22 2.86 -3.28
C PHE A 149 2.81 2.97 -4.68
N TYR A 150 1.96 2.81 -5.68
CA TYR A 150 2.31 2.75 -7.10
C TYR A 150 1.28 3.53 -7.92
N ALA A 151 1.73 4.25 -8.94
CA ALA A 151 0.86 4.96 -9.87
C ALA A 151 0.29 4.05 -10.98
N ALA A 152 0.90 2.89 -11.21
CA ALA A 152 0.49 1.97 -12.26
C ALA A 152 0.38 0.51 -11.77
N ASN A 153 -0.61 -0.20 -12.33
CA ASN A 153 -0.79 -1.64 -12.17
C ASN A 153 -1.34 -2.23 -13.47
N ASP A 154 -0.51 -3.00 -14.17
CA ASP A 154 -0.93 -3.80 -15.32
C ASP A 154 -1.12 -5.27 -14.92
N SER A 155 -2.36 -5.63 -14.63
CA SER A 155 -2.77 -7.02 -14.39
C SER A 155 -1.98 -7.72 -13.26
N GLY A 156 -1.69 -6.99 -12.17
CA GLY A 156 -0.92 -7.46 -11.02
C GLY A 156 0.57 -7.11 -11.07
N LYS A 157 1.03 -6.44 -12.13
CA LYS A 157 2.38 -5.88 -12.21
C LYS A 157 2.35 -4.42 -11.80
N TYR A 158 2.83 -4.15 -10.59
CA TYR A 158 2.93 -2.80 -10.04
C TYR A 158 4.19 -2.11 -10.55
N SER A 159 4.09 -0.82 -10.87
CA SER A 159 5.22 0.00 -11.34
C SER A 159 4.99 1.48 -11.00
N GLU A 160 6.00 2.31 -11.20
CA GLU A 160 5.96 3.75 -10.85
C GLU A 160 5.70 3.93 -9.35
N VAL A 161 6.63 3.43 -8.54
CA VAL A 161 6.57 3.59 -7.08
C VAL A 161 6.51 5.06 -6.69
N ILE A 162 5.64 5.37 -5.74
CA ILE A 162 5.45 6.71 -5.19
C ILE A 162 6.20 6.75 -3.86
N PRO A 163 7.31 7.50 -3.75
CA PRO A 163 8.02 7.61 -2.49
C PRO A 163 7.13 8.24 -1.41
N TYR A 164 7.30 7.78 -0.17
CA TYR A 164 6.64 8.42 0.96
C TYR A 164 7.20 9.83 1.18
N TYR A 165 6.35 10.72 1.66
CA TYR A 165 6.76 12.08 2.00
C TYR A 165 7.76 12.06 3.14
N ASP A 166 8.90 12.71 2.91
CA ASP A 166 9.92 12.99 3.92
C ASP A 166 10.23 14.48 3.89
N GLU A 167 9.89 15.17 4.98
CA GLU A 167 10.14 16.61 5.14
C GLU A 167 11.64 16.95 5.16
N ASN A 168 12.50 15.97 5.41
CA ASN A 168 13.95 16.10 5.43
C ASN A 168 14.60 15.72 4.09
N ALA A 169 13.81 15.30 3.09
CA ALA A 169 14.33 14.96 1.78
C ALA A 169 15.03 16.16 1.14
N VAL A 170 16.16 15.89 0.49
CA VAL A 170 16.93 16.91 -0.25
C VAL A 170 16.09 17.54 -1.36
N ASN A 171 15.17 16.75 -1.95
CA ASN A 171 14.23 17.19 -2.95
C ASN A 171 12.80 16.76 -2.61
N ILE A 172 12.04 17.63 -1.95
CA ILE A 172 10.65 17.37 -1.54
C ILE A 172 9.74 17.07 -2.73
N ASP A 173 10.04 17.62 -3.92
CA ASP A 173 9.25 17.41 -5.13
C ASP A 173 9.37 15.99 -5.71
N GLU A 174 10.36 15.20 -5.28
CA GLU A 174 10.51 13.78 -5.64
C GLU A 174 9.63 12.86 -4.78
N CYS A 175 9.10 13.35 -3.65
CA CYS A 175 8.27 12.57 -2.72
C CYS A 175 6.76 12.81 -2.92
N GLN A 176 6.33 12.98 -4.17
CA GLN A 176 4.93 13.23 -4.49
C GLN A 176 4.55 12.76 -5.89
N LEU A 177 3.32 12.27 -6.04
CA LEU A 177 2.74 12.06 -7.36
C LEU A 177 2.24 13.40 -7.90
N THR A 178 2.70 13.81 -9.09
CA THR A 178 2.21 15.04 -9.73
C THR A 178 1.38 14.73 -10.98
N GLY A 179 0.53 15.68 -11.35
CA GLY A 179 -0.19 15.61 -12.62
C GLY A 179 -0.73 16.96 -13.05
N ALA A 180 -1.01 17.10 -14.35
CA ALA A 180 -1.60 18.31 -14.91
C ALA A 180 -3.11 18.36 -14.68
N LEU A 181 -3.63 19.57 -14.48
CA LEU A 181 -5.05 19.88 -14.40
C LEU A 181 -5.45 20.86 -15.51
N SER A 182 -6.74 20.92 -15.78
CA SER A 182 -7.33 21.90 -16.66
C SER A 182 -8.62 22.39 -16.04
N GLU A 183 -8.86 23.69 -16.10
CA GLU A 183 -10.03 24.32 -15.50
C GLU A 183 -11.31 23.61 -15.91
N GLY A 184 -12.12 23.25 -14.91
CA GLY A 184 -13.43 22.64 -15.14
C GLY A 184 -13.38 21.14 -15.48
N ILE A 185 -12.22 20.57 -15.77
CA ILE A 185 -12.04 19.17 -16.15
C ILE A 185 -11.70 18.32 -14.93
N GLU A 186 -12.48 17.25 -14.72
CA GLU A 186 -12.23 16.27 -13.66
C GLU A 186 -11.19 15.24 -14.16
N LYS A 187 -10.16 15.02 -13.35
CA LYS A 187 -9.08 14.06 -13.60
C LYS A 187 -9.23 12.89 -12.63
N ASP A 188 -9.33 11.69 -13.18
CA ASP A 188 -9.28 10.45 -12.40
C ASP A 188 -7.82 10.12 -12.07
N VAL A 189 -7.54 9.82 -10.80
CA VAL A 189 -6.22 9.40 -10.31
C VAL A 189 -6.42 8.14 -9.48
N THR A 190 -5.66 7.08 -9.78
CA THR A 190 -5.71 5.82 -9.03
C THR A 190 -4.33 5.53 -8.48
N LEU A 191 -4.25 5.33 -7.17
CA LEU A 191 -3.03 4.86 -6.50
C LEU A 191 -3.26 3.42 -6.09
N TYR A 192 -2.31 2.55 -6.36
CA TYR A 192 -2.34 1.16 -5.94
C TYR A 192 -1.42 1.00 -4.75
N TRP A 193 -1.80 0.20 -3.77
CA TRP A 193 -0.90 -0.20 -2.70
C TRP A 193 -0.71 -1.70 -2.70
N TYR A 194 0.48 -2.13 -2.30
CA TYR A 194 0.84 -3.53 -2.25
C TYR A 194 1.78 -3.81 -1.08
N TRP A 195 1.46 -4.85 -0.31
CA TRP A 195 2.34 -5.52 0.62
C TRP A 195 2.77 -6.85 -0.02
N PRO A 196 4.00 -6.96 -0.57
CA PRO A 196 4.48 -8.18 -1.19
C PRO A 196 4.45 -9.37 -0.22
N TYR A 197 4.11 -10.56 -0.73
CA TYR A 197 4.02 -11.77 0.09
C TYR A 197 5.40 -12.30 0.50
N GLU A 198 6.36 -12.22 -0.43
CA GLU A 198 7.75 -12.60 -0.23
C GLU A 198 8.66 -11.57 -0.89
N TYR A 199 9.93 -11.57 -0.51
CA TYR A 199 10.97 -10.73 -1.12
C TYR A 199 11.00 -10.82 -2.66
N ILE A 200 10.76 -12.00 -3.24
CA ILE A 200 10.74 -12.19 -4.70
C ILE A 200 9.57 -11.49 -5.41
N ASN A 201 8.52 -11.13 -4.66
CA ASN A 201 7.34 -10.46 -5.19
C ASN A 201 7.44 -8.94 -5.16
N VAL A 202 8.47 -8.39 -4.52
CA VAL A 202 8.69 -6.95 -4.44
C VAL A 202 8.90 -6.39 -5.85
N PRO A 203 8.05 -5.47 -6.33
CA PRO A 203 8.21 -4.82 -7.62
C PRO A 203 9.51 -4.01 -7.68
N ASP A 204 10.18 -4.07 -8.84
CA ASP A 204 11.36 -3.24 -9.16
C ASP A 204 12.56 -3.31 -8.16
N LYS A 205 12.60 -4.30 -7.25
CA LYS A 205 13.69 -4.44 -6.26
C LYS A 205 15.09 -4.68 -6.83
N ASP A 206 15.15 -5.15 -8.07
CA ASP A 206 16.40 -5.44 -8.80
C ASP A 206 16.70 -4.38 -9.88
N ASN A 207 15.88 -3.33 -9.98
CA ASN A 207 16.08 -2.25 -10.93
C ASN A 207 16.86 -1.11 -10.26
N GLU A 208 18.13 -0.92 -10.63
CA GLU A 208 19.02 0.13 -10.08
C GLU A 208 18.48 1.56 -10.28
N GLU A 209 17.58 1.78 -11.25
CA GLU A 209 16.94 3.07 -11.48
C GLU A 209 15.70 3.30 -10.60
N SER A 210 15.28 2.27 -9.85
CA SER A 210 14.10 2.35 -8.99
C SER A 210 14.41 3.09 -7.69
N PRO A 211 13.51 3.98 -7.22
CA PRO A 211 13.64 4.64 -5.92
C PRO A 211 13.75 3.67 -4.74
N VAL A 212 13.23 2.44 -4.89
CA VAL A 212 13.28 1.42 -3.83
C VAL A 212 14.50 0.53 -3.91
N TYR A 213 15.38 0.70 -4.91
CA TYR A 213 16.54 -0.18 -5.08
C TYR A 213 17.40 -0.20 -3.82
N ASP A 214 17.87 0.96 -3.34
CA ASP A 214 18.78 1.03 -2.19
C ASP A 214 18.10 0.55 -0.88
N GLU A 215 16.78 0.72 -0.74
CA GLU A 215 16.05 0.30 0.45
C GLU A 215 16.15 -1.23 0.72
N TYR A 216 16.24 -2.03 -0.35
CA TYR A 216 16.34 -3.49 -0.25
C TYR A 216 17.78 -4.03 -0.28
N GLU A 217 18.79 -3.15 -0.18
CA GLU A 217 20.21 -3.56 -0.14
C GLU A 217 20.48 -4.55 0.99
N LYS A 218 19.90 -4.32 2.17
CA LYS A 218 20.08 -5.19 3.35
C LYS A 218 19.71 -6.66 3.10
N TYR A 219 18.76 -6.91 2.21
CA TYR A 219 18.42 -8.28 1.81
C TYR A 219 19.37 -8.76 0.72
N ARG A 220 19.66 -7.95 -0.31
CA ARG A 220 20.55 -8.35 -1.40
C ARG A 220 21.95 -8.75 -0.93
N GLU A 221 22.45 -8.16 0.14
CA GLU A 221 23.72 -8.51 0.76
C GLU A 221 23.73 -9.91 1.42
N LEU A 222 22.55 -10.49 1.65
CA LEU A 222 22.40 -11.88 2.11
C LEU A 222 22.73 -12.84 0.96
N GLY A 223 23.40 -13.94 1.29
CA GLY A 223 24.04 -14.81 0.31
C GLY A 223 23.06 -15.48 -0.66
N THR A 224 22.04 -16.17 -0.13
CA THR A 224 21.10 -16.97 -0.91
C THR A 224 19.73 -16.34 -0.97
N ILE A 225 18.98 -16.59 -2.05
CA ILE A 225 17.57 -16.14 -2.15
C ILE A 225 16.70 -16.66 -1.01
N THR A 226 17.04 -17.83 -0.44
CA THR A 226 16.36 -18.37 0.73
C THR A 226 16.60 -17.52 1.96
N GLU A 227 17.85 -17.13 2.24
CA GLU A 227 18.17 -16.22 3.35
C GLU A 227 17.50 -14.84 3.16
N GLN A 228 17.40 -14.38 1.92
CA GLN A 228 16.71 -13.13 1.58
C GLN A 228 15.21 -13.19 1.88
N ILE A 229 14.55 -14.26 1.46
CA ILE A 229 13.13 -14.50 1.75
C ILE A 229 12.93 -14.64 3.26
N GLU A 230 13.74 -15.45 3.94
CA GLU A 230 13.61 -15.65 5.39
C GLU A 230 13.78 -14.34 6.17
N ALA A 231 14.74 -13.50 5.81
CA ALA A 231 14.93 -12.20 6.46
C ALA A 231 13.75 -11.24 6.20
N TYR A 232 13.19 -11.25 4.98
CA TYR A 232 12.02 -10.47 4.64
C TYR A 232 10.78 -10.93 5.43
N ASP A 233 10.54 -12.25 5.50
CA ASP A 233 9.43 -12.85 6.25
C ASP A 233 9.53 -12.58 7.77
N TRP A 234 10.76 -12.50 8.30
CA TRP A 234 10.99 -12.08 9.68
C TRP A 234 10.54 -10.65 9.91
N ASP A 235 10.89 -9.72 9.04
CA ASP A 235 10.46 -8.32 9.13
C ASP A 235 8.94 -8.19 8.99
N ASP A 236 8.32 -8.95 8.09
CA ASP A 236 6.85 -9.04 7.97
C ASP A 236 6.19 -9.53 9.26
N THR A 237 6.83 -10.49 9.92
CA THR A 237 6.38 -11.02 11.22
C THR A 237 6.45 -9.94 12.31
N TYR A 238 7.46 -9.07 12.30
CA TYR A 238 7.51 -7.92 13.21
C TYR A 238 6.36 -6.95 12.94
N ILE A 239 6.11 -6.59 11.69
CA ILE A 239 4.99 -5.71 11.31
C ILE A 239 3.67 -6.32 11.81
N GLY A 240 3.39 -7.59 11.46
CA GLY A 240 2.13 -8.25 11.83
C GLY A 240 1.93 -8.50 13.33
N ASN A 241 3.02 -8.64 14.11
CA ASN A 241 2.92 -8.87 15.55
C ASN A 241 2.81 -7.60 16.38
N TYR A 242 3.33 -6.47 15.88
CA TYR A 242 3.53 -5.27 16.70
C TYR A 242 2.75 -4.05 16.21
N VAL A 243 2.39 -3.97 14.93
CA VAL A 243 1.55 -2.88 14.40
C VAL A 243 0.08 -3.20 14.66
N GLU A 244 -0.57 -2.42 15.54
CA GLU A 244 -2.00 -2.54 15.83
C GLU A 244 -2.85 -1.81 14.80
N LYS A 245 -2.42 -0.59 14.41
CA LYS A 245 -3.08 0.22 13.39
C LYS A 245 -2.05 0.75 12.42
N LEU A 246 -2.40 0.76 11.14
CA LEU A 246 -1.59 1.34 10.07
C LEU A 246 -2.46 2.27 9.27
N ASN A 247 -2.16 3.57 9.32
CA ASN A 247 -2.84 4.59 8.55
C ASN A 247 -1.92 5.15 7.46
N PHE A 248 -2.50 5.50 6.32
CA PHE A 248 -1.81 6.31 5.30
C PHE A 248 -2.57 7.60 5.13
N HIS A 249 -1.88 8.72 5.35
CA HIS A 249 -2.34 10.08 5.15
C HIS A 249 -2.02 10.55 3.73
N PHE A 250 -3.00 11.06 2.99
CA PHE A 250 -2.81 11.56 1.62
C PHE A 250 -3.07 13.06 1.53
N ASP A 251 -2.03 13.86 1.35
CA ASP A 251 -2.15 15.31 1.17
C ASP A 251 -2.24 15.64 -0.31
N VAL A 252 -3.36 16.22 -0.75
CA VAL A 252 -3.57 16.64 -2.14
C VAL A 252 -3.51 18.17 -2.24
N GLU A 253 -2.52 18.68 -2.96
CA GLU A 253 -2.30 20.12 -3.16
C GLU A 253 -2.46 20.51 -4.63
N GLY A 254 -2.84 21.76 -4.88
CA GLY A 254 -2.94 22.34 -6.22
C GLY A 254 -1.70 23.18 -6.56
N ASN A 255 -1.05 22.87 -7.68
CA ASN A 255 0.16 23.56 -8.11
C ASN A 255 -0.18 24.72 -9.05
N ARG A 256 0.44 25.87 -8.81
CA ARG A 256 0.41 27.04 -9.70
C ARG A 256 1.74 27.07 -10.45
N TYR A 257 1.73 27.04 -11.77
CA TYR A 257 2.95 27.38 -12.51
C TYR A 257 3.09 28.90 -12.45
N GLU A 258 4.11 29.40 -11.74
CA GLU A 258 4.53 30.77 -11.93
C GLU A 258 5.03 30.89 -13.37
N LYS A 259 4.33 31.69 -14.20
CA LYS A 259 4.87 32.11 -15.48
C LYS A 259 6.04 33.03 -15.20
N GLU A 260 7.26 32.53 -15.35
CA GLU A 260 8.46 33.38 -15.55
C GLU A 260 8.30 34.29 -16.78
#